data_AF-A0A4R7UCD8-F1
#
_entry.id   AF-A0A4R7UCD8-F1
#
_cell.length_a   1.000
_cell.length_b   1.000
_cell.length_c   1.000
_cell.angle_alpha   90.00
_cell.angle_beta   90.00
_cell.angle_gamma   90.00
#
_symmetry.space_group_name_H-M   'P 1'
#
loop_
_entity.id
_entity.type
_entity.pdbx_description
1 polymer ?
#
loop_
_entity_poly.entity_id
_entity_poly.type
_entity_poly.pdbx_seq_one_letter_code
_entity_poly.pdbx_strand_id
1 'polypeptide(L)'
;MNKWFKKFMIHTKYQLQSTRFWIINIIYALIFSIIVVVWYFTKGNKQLLDSFTAASIIIFCLVLFILIFKWGFLERTIQKFNENQSISKKYSEERKLAKMDAIERKIYLEQKQNKHKQKHKPKSNYVFYLNLFIYLIVLIIIIILNYV
;
A
#
# COMPACT_ATOMS: atom_id res chain seq x y z
N MET A 1 26.24 -18.75 4.45
CA MET A 1 24.92 -18.06 4.41
C MET A 1 24.50 -17.90 2.95
N ASN A 2 23.35 -18.44 2.56
CA ASN A 2 22.93 -18.54 1.16
C ASN A 2 22.79 -17.13 0.52
N LYS A 3 23.27 -16.91 -0.72
CA LYS A 3 23.29 -15.58 -1.39
C LYS A 3 21.90 -14.93 -1.43
N TRP A 4 20.87 -15.76 -1.58
CA TRP A 4 19.46 -15.36 -1.55
C TRP A 4 19.06 -14.73 -0.20
N PHE A 5 19.47 -15.35 0.91
CA PHE A 5 19.17 -14.87 2.26
C PHE A 5 19.81 -13.51 2.55
N LYS A 6 21.06 -13.31 2.11
CA LYS A 6 21.76 -12.02 2.24
C LYS A 6 21.04 -10.91 1.46
N LYS A 7 20.56 -11.21 0.24
CA LYS A 7 19.82 -10.25 -0.59
C LYS A 7 18.46 -9.89 0.01
N PHE A 8 17.74 -10.88 0.55
CA PHE A 8 16.49 -10.68 1.27
C PHE A 8 16.69 -9.77 2.49
N MET A 9 17.69 -10.08 3.33
CA MET A 9 17.97 -9.31 4.55
C MET A 9 18.33 -7.85 4.27
N ILE A 10 19.13 -7.58 3.23
CA ILE A 10 19.46 -6.21 2.81
C ILE A 10 18.21 -5.47 2.32
N HIS A 11 17.36 -6.14 1.54
CA HIS A 11 16.12 -5.55 1.05
C HIS A 11 15.16 -5.20 2.19
N THR A 12 14.98 -6.12 3.14
CA THR A 12 14.17 -5.92 4.34
C THR A 12 14.69 -4.75 5.17
N LYS A 13 16.01 -4.67 5.42
CA LYS A 13 16.63 -3.56 6.16
C LYS A 13 16.35 -2.21 5.50
N TYR A 14 16.44 -2.14 4.17
CA TYR A 14 16.16 -0.92 3.42
C TYR A 14 14.68 -0.51 3.53
N GLN A 15 13.75 -1.46 3.46
CA GLN A 15 12.32 -1.16 3.62
C GLN A 15 11.97 -0.72 5.05
N LEU A 16 12.60 -1.31 6.07
CA LEU A 16 12.40 -0.96 7.49
C LEU A 16 12.88 0.47 7.82
N GLN A 17 13.87 0.99 7.09
CA GLN A 17 14.34 2.37 7.26
C GLN A 17 13.43 3.41 6.61
N SER A 18 12.45 2.98 5.79
CA SER A 18 11.54 3.91 5.14
C SER A 18 10.53 4.49 6.12
N THR A 19 10.39 5.82 6.16
CA THR A 19 9.33 6.49 6.95
C THR A 19 7.94 6.00 6.56
N ARG A 20 7.72 5.67 5.28
CA ARG A 20 6.45 5.13 4.78
C ARG A 20 6.10 3.79 5.40
N PHE A 21 7.11 2.95 5.66
CA PHE A 21 6.91 1.66 6.32
C PHE A 21 6.35 1.87 7.74
N TRP A 22 6.98 2.75 8.52
CA TRP A 22 6.53 3.03 9.90
C TRP A 22 5.16 3.68 9.96
N ILE A 23 4.89 4.68 9.12
CA ILE A 23 3.58 5.34 9.08
C ILE A 23 2.45 4.33 8.85
N ILE A 24 2.62 3.43 7.87
CA ILE A 24 1.60 2.44 7.54
C ILE A 24 1.40 1.45 8.70
N ASN A 25 2.49 0.96 9.32
CA ASN A 25 2.38 0.05 10.46
C ASN A 25 1.71 0.71 11.68
N ILE A 26 2.01 1.99 11.96
CA ILE A 26 1.36 2.74 13.04
C ILE A 26 -0.14 2.88 12.79
N ILE A 27 -0.56 3.13 11.55
CA ILE A 27 -1.98 3.20 11.19
C ILE A 27 -2.67 1.85 11.46
N TYR A 28 -2.07 0.73 11.06
CA TYR A 28 -2.63 -0.58 11.34
C TYR A 28 -2.70 -0.89 12.84
N ALA A 29 -1.66 -0.52 13.60
CA ALA A 29 -1.65 -0.66 15.06
C ALA A 29 -2.75 0.18 15.73
N LEU A 30 -2.98 1.41 15.26
CA LEU A 30 -4.06 2.27 15.76
C LEU A 30 -5.44 1.67 15.46
N ILE A 31 -5.67 1.23 14.21
CA ILE A 31 -6.94 0.58 13.83
C ILE A 31 -7.17 -0.67 14.68
N PHE A 32 -6.12 -1.46 14.93
CA PHE A 32 -6.20 -2.65 15.79
C PHE A 32 -6.64 -2.29 17.20
N SER A 33 -5.95 -1.34 17.84
CA SER A 33 -6.27 -0.89 19.19
C SER A 33 -7.68 -0.33 19.29
N ILE A 34 -8.14 0.43 18.30
CA ILE A 34 -9.51 0.96 18.27
C ILE A 34 -10.53 -0.19 18.23
N ILE A 35 -10.33 -1.19 17.37
CA ILE A 35 -11.26 -2.32 17.26
C ILE A 35 -11.28 -3.12 18.57
N VAL A 36 -10.12 -3.40 19.17
CA VAL A 36 -10.04 -4.10 20.46
C VAL A 36 -10.82 -3.35 21.54
N VAL A 37 -10.61 -2.04 21.65
CA VAL A 37 -11.29 -1.18 22.63
C VAL A 37 -12.80 -1.19 22.41
N VAL A 38 -13.26 -0.94 21.17
CA VAL A 38 -14.69 -0.94 20.83
C VAL A 38 -15.33 -2.28 21.18
N TRP A 39 -14.69 -3.39 20.81
CA TRP A 39 -15.24 -4.73 21.04
C TRP A 39 -15.29 -5.08 22.53
N TYR A 40 -14.23 -4.73 23.27
CA TYR A 40 -14.15 -4.93 24.72
C TYR A 40 -15.25 -4.20 25.49
N PHE A 41 -15.53 -2.94 25.12
CA PHE A 41 -16.62 -2.16 25.74
C PHE A 41 -18.01 -2.67 25.34
N THR A 42 -18.17 -3.20 24.12
CA THR A 42 -19.49 -3.65 23.62
C THR A 42 -19.91 -5.00 24.22
N LYS A 43 -18.96 -5.93 24.41
CA LYS A 43 -19.26 -7.30 24.89
C LYS A 43 -19.18 -7.49 26.40
N GLY A 44 -18.82 -6.44 27.14
CA GLY A 44 -18.81 -6.42 28.60
C GLY A 44 -17.69 -7.28 29.20
N ASN A 45 -16.51 -6.69 29.38
CA ASN A 45 -15.36 -7.02 30.26
C ASN A 45 -14.89 -8.48 30.47
N LYS A 46 -15.55 -9.51 29.95
CA LYS A 46 -15.25 -10.92 30.26
C LYS A 46 -14.52 -11.67 29.15
N GLN A 47 -14.31 -11.06 27.98
CA GLN A 47 -13.71 -11.73 26.83
C GLN A 47 -12.70 -10.83 26.09
N LEU A 48 -11.60 -10.49 26.77
CA LEU A 48 -10.46 -9.80 26.14
C LEU A 48 -9.93 -10.60 24.93
N LEU A 49 -9.74 -11.91 25.09
CA LEU A 49 -9.24 -12.78 24.02
C LEU A 49 -10.14 -12.75 22.78
N ASP A 50 -11.46 -12.71 22.94
CA ASP A 50 -12.37 -12.61 21.80
C ASP A 50 -12.30 -11.24 21.12
N SER A 51 -12.03 -10.17 21.88
CA SER A 51 -11.81 -8.83 21.34
C SER A 51 -10.54 -8.78 20.48
N PHE A 52 -9.46 -9.41 20.96
CA PHE A 52 -8.21 -9.58 20.20
C PHE A 52 -8.40 -10.46 18.96
N THR A 53 -9.21 -11.51 19.06
CA THR A 53 -9.56 -12.40 17.94
C THR A 53 -10.31 -11.64 16.87
N ALA A 54 -11.38 -10.92 17.24
CA ALA A 54 -12.19 -10.13 16.33
C ALA A 54 -11.35 -9.05 15.63
N ALA A 55 -10.51 -8.32 16.38
CA ALA A 55 -9.63 -7.31 15.80
C ALA A 55 -8.63 -7.92 14.80
N SER A 56 -8.04 -9.07 15.14
CA SER A 56 -7.08 -9.76 14.26
C SER A 56 -7.73 -10.24 12.96
N ILE A 57 -8.93 -10.81 13.03
CA ILE A 57 -9.69 -11.25 11.85
C ILE A 57 -10.04 -10.05 10.96
N ILE A 58 -10.57 -8.97 11.55
CA ILE A 58 -10.97 -7.78 10.79
C ILE A 58 -9.77 -7.19 10.05
N ILE A 59 -8.62 -7.03 10.73
CA ILE A 59 -7.42 -6.49 10.08
C ILE A 59 -6.86 -7.44 9.04
N PHE A 60 -6.82 -8.73 9.32
CA PHE A 60 -6.37 -9.72 8.34
C PHE A 60 -7.19 -9.64 7.05
N CYS A 61 -8.52 -9.61 7.16
CA CYS A 61 -9.41 -9.41 6.02
C CYS A 61 -9.15 -8.08 5.31
N LEU A 62 -8.99 -6.98 6.05
CA LEU A 62 -8.73 -5.65 5.50
C LEU A 62 -7.43 -5.62 4.68
N VAL A 63 -6.33 -6.15 5.23
CA VAL A 63 -5.03 -6.25 4.53
C VAL A 63 -5.14 -7.13 3.29
N LEU A 64 -5.86 -8.25 3.40
CA LEU A 64 -6.09 -9.18 2.29
C LEU A 64 -6.88 -8.50 1.16
N PHE A 65 -7.96 -7.78 1.48
CA PHE A 65 -8.70 -6.97 0.51
C PHE A 65 -7.78 -5.94 -0.17
N ILE A 66 -6.99 -5.17 0.58
CA ILE A 66 -6.07 -4.18 0.00
C ILE A 66 -5.08 -4.85 -0.97
N LEU A 67 -4.56 -6.02 -0.61
CA LEU A 67 -3.65 -6.78 -1.47
C LEU A 67 -4.36 -7.25 -2.74
N ILE A 68 -5.57 -7.82 -2.66
CA ILE A 68 -6.35 -8.21 -3.84
C ILE A 68 -6.60 -7.00 -4.75
N PHE A 69 -7.01 -5.87 -4.17
CA PHE A 69 -7.22 -4.63 -4.92
C PHE A 69 -5.93 -4.22 -5.65
N LYS A 70 -4.78 -4.28 -4.96
CA LYS A 70 -3.48 -3.98 -5.56
C LYS A 70 -2.99 -4.98 -6.59
N TRP A 71 -3.42 -6.24 -6.55
CA TRP A 71 -2.86 -7.30 -7.39
C TRP A 71 -3.43 -7.34 -8.82
N GLY A 72 -4.53 -6.64 -9.09
CA GLY A 72 -4.99 -6.52 -10.49
C GLY A 72 -6.34 -5.84 -10.68
N PHE A 73 -7.21 -5.84 -9.67
CA PHE A 73 -8.52 -5.19 -9.79
C PHE A 73 -8.38 -3.67 -9.93
N LEU A 74 -7.59 -3.06 -9.06
CA LEU A 74 -7.40 -1.63 -9.04
C LEU A 74 -6.42 -1.18 -10.13
N GLU A 75 -5.46 -2.02 -10.54
CA GLU A 75 -4.51 -1.67 -11.61
C GLU A 75 -5.21 -1.48 -12.95
N ARG A 76 -6.15 -2.37 -13.31
CA ARG A 76 -6.98 -2.22 -14.52
C ARG A 76 -7.92 -1.01 -14.45
N THR A 77 -8.51 -0.75 -13.29
CA THR A 77 -9.44 0.38 -13.08
C THR A 77 -8.68 1.72 -13.12
N ILE A 78 -7.54 1.80 -12.44
CA ILE A 78 -6.65 2.96 -12.45
C ILE A 78 -6.08 3.17 -13.86
N GLN A 79 -5.75 2.10 -14.59
CA GLN A 79 -5.27 2.22 -15.96
C GLN A 79 -6.32 2.88 -16.86
N LYS A 80 -7.58 2.40 -16.84
CA LYS A 80 -8.67 3.02 -17.60
C LYS A 80 -8.93 4.48 -17.18
N PHE A 81 -8.87 4.77 -15.89
CA PHE A 81 -9.02 6.14 -15.38
C PHE A 81 -7.87 7.06 -15.83
N ASN A 82 -6.64 6.57 -15.75
CA ASN A 82 -5.45 7.27 -16.21
C ASN A 82 -5.45 7.46 -17.73
N GLU A 83 -5.94 6.49 -18.50
CA GLU A 83 -6.12 6.60 -19.95
C GLU A 83 -7.08 7.75 -20.26
N ASN A 84 -8.26 7.80 -19.64
CA ASN A 84 -9.22 8.90 -19.81
C ASN A 84 -8.62 10.27 -19.40
N GLN A 85 -7.89 10.33 -18.28
CA GLN A 85 -7.24 11.57 -17.87
C GLN A 85 -6.10 11.96 -18.83
N SER A 86 -5.36 10.99 -19.37
CA SER A 86 -4.29 11.24 -20.33
C SER A 86 -4.82 11.75 -21.67
N ILE A 87 -5.99 11.28 -22.10
CA ILE A 87 -6.68 11.77 -23.30
C ILE A 87 -7.07 13.24 -23.12
N SER A 88 -7.70 13.60 -22.01
CA SER A 88 -8.04 14.99 -21.69
C SER A 88 -6.80 15.90 -21.64
N LYS A 89 -5.71 15.43 -21.02
CA LYS A 89 -4.43 16.15 -21.00
C LYS A 89 -3.84 16.32 -22.38
N LYS A 90 -3.83 15.28 -23.23
CA LYS A 90 -3.36 15.34 -24.62
C LYS A 90 -4.11 16.39 -25.42
N TYR A 91 -5.45 16.42 -25.36
CA TYR A 91 -6.24 17.44 -26.03
C TYR A 91 -5.91 18.87 -25.54
N SER A 92 -5.71 19.04 -24.24
CA SER A 92 -5.30 20.34 -23.68
C SER A 92 -3.90 20.76 -24.13
N GLU A 93 -2.98 19.79 -24.24
CA GLU A 93 -1.60 20.01 -24.66
C GLU A 93 -1.51 20.29 -26.16
N GLU A 94 -2.27 19.60 -26.99
CA GLU A 94 -2.37 19.86 -28.42
C GLU A 94 -2.88 21.28 -28.70
N ARG A 95 -3.90 21.73 -27.96
CA ARG A 95 -4.38 23.13 -28.04
C ARG A 95 -3.34 24.16 -27.60
N LYS A 96 -2.46 23.83 -26.65
CA LYS A 96 -1.35 24.70 -26.23
C LYS A 96 -0.23 24.71 -27.26
N LEU A 97 0.16 23.54 -27.77
CA LEU A 97 1.21 23.38 -28.78
C LEU A 97 0.83 24.00 -30.13
N ALA A 98 -0.46 24.02 -30.48
CA ALA A 98 -0.96 24.69 -31.68
C ALA A 98 -0.83 26.22 -31.64
N LYS A 99 -0.62 26.80 -30.45
CA LYS A 99 -0.46 28.26 -30.24
C LYS A 99 1.00 28.67 -30.01
N MET A 100 1.94 27.73 -30.00
CA MET A 100 3.36 27.99 -29.74
C MET A 100 4.14 28.14 -31.04
N ASP A 101 5.17 28.97 -31.02
CA ASP A 101 6.12 29.08 -32.11
C ASP A 101 7.01 27.83 -32.23
N ALA A 102 7.61 27.61 -33.40
CA ALA A 102 8.39 26.41 -33.71
C ALA A 102 9.56 26.18 -32.75
N ILE A 103 10.22 27.25 -32.30
CA ILE A 103 11.36 27.19 -31.38
C ILE A 103 10.90 26.84 -29.96
N GLU A 104 9.84 27.50 -29.46
CA GLU A 104 9.27 27.24 -28.14
C GLU A 104 8.74 25.80 -28.02
N ARG A 105 8.13 25.30 -29.09
CA ARG A 105 7.61 23.93 -29.18
C ARG A 105 8.71 22.90 -28.97
N LYS A 106 9.89 23.12 -29.57
CA LYS A 106 11.04 22.22 -29.46
C LYS A 106 11.59 22.17 -28.04
N ILE A 107 11.77 23.34 -27.41
CA ILE A 107 12.26 23.47 -26.03
C ILE A 107 11.29 22.81 -25.04
N TYR A 108 9.98 23.01 -25.22
CA TYR A 108 8.95 22.41 -24.36
C TYR A 108 8.97 20.87 -24.40
N LEU A 109 9.13 20.28 -25.59
CA LEU A 109 9.17 18.83 -25.77
C LEU A 109 10.42 18.20 -25.12
N GLU A 110 11.58 18.85 -25.24
CA GLU A 110 12.82 18.40 -24.61
C GLU A 110 12.73 18.42 -23.08
N GLN A 111 12.18 19.50 -22.49
CA GLN A 111 11.96 19.58 -21.05
C GLN A 111 11.00 18.51 -20.53
N LYS A 112 9.98 18.17 -21.31
CA LYS A 112 9.01 17.13 -20.97
C LYS A 112 9.62 15.74 -20.97
N GLN A 113 10.45 15.41 -21.97
CA GLN A 113 11.16 14.13 -22.03
C GLN A 113 12.08 13.93 -20.82
N ASN A 114 12.80 14.99 -20.41
CA ASN A 114 13.69 14.93 -19.26
C ASN A 114 12.94 14.70 -17.94
N LYS A 115 11.73 15.28 -17.79
CA LYS A 115 10.87 15.04 -16.60
C LYS A 115 10.26 13.63 -16.54
N HIS A 116 10.00 12.99 -17.68
CA HIS A 116 9.42 11.63 -17.72
C HIS A 116 10.41 10.55 -17.28
N LYS A 117 11.70 10.70 -17.61
CA LYS A 117 12.76 9.72 -17.27
C LYS A 117 12.96 9.55 -15.74
N GLN A 118 12.55 10.52 -14.92
CA GLN A 118 12.79 10.49 -13.46
C GLN A 118 11.69 9.79 -12.63
N LYS A 119 10.52 9.46 -13.21
CA LYS A 119 9.32 9.10 -12.41
C LYS A 119 9.08 7.61 -12.15
N HIS A 120 9.75 6.70 -12.85
CA HIS A 120 9.49 5.26 -12.71
C HIS A 120 10.33 4.61 -11.60
N LYS A 121 9.96 4.87 -10.34
CA LYS A 121 10.39 4.00 -9.23
C LYS A 121 9.31 2.96 -8.96
N PRO A 122 9.61 1.65 -8.97
CA PRO A 122 8.62 0.62 -8.70
C PRO A 122 8.08 0.78 -7.28
N LYS A 123 6.75 0.78 -7.13
CA LYS A 123 6.09 0.82 -5.82
C LYS A 123 6.20 -0.56 -5.18
N SER A 124 6.89 -0.64 -4.05
CA SER A 124 6.99 -1.87 -3.25
C SER A 124 5.71 -2.10 -2.46
N ASN A 125 5.20 -3.33 -2.48
CA ASN A 125 4.08 -3.79 -1.65
C ASN A 125 4.53 -4.48 -0.35
N TYR A 126 5.84 -4.43 -0.05
CA TYR A 126 6.47 -5.13 1.07
C TYR A 126 5.74 -4.94 2.42
N VAL A 127 5.35 -3.69 2.73
CA VAL A 127 4.68 -3.35 3.99
C VAL A 127 3.37 -4.12 4.17
N PHE A 128 2.61 -4.34 3.09
CA PHE A 128 1.32 -5.02 3.14
C PHE A 128 1.50 -6.52 3.36
N TYR A 129 2.48 -7.13 2.69
CA TYR A 129 2.83 -8.54 2.91
C TYR A 129 3.33 -8.79 4.34
N LEU A 130 4.14 -7.87 4.87
CA LEU A 130 4.64 -7.96 6.23
C LEU A 130 3.50 -7.82 7.26
N ASN A 131 2.58 -6.88 7.07
CA ASN A 131 1.39 -6.78 7.93
C ASN A 131 0.52 -8.04 7.86
N LEU A 132 0.26 -8.57 6.65
CA LEU A 132 -0.49 -9.81 6.49
C LEU A 132 0.14 -10.95 7.30
N PHE A 133 1.47 -11.10 7.23
CA PHE A 133 2.19 -12.14 7.96
C PHE A 133 2.14 -11.94 9.47
N ILE A 134 2.31 -10.70 9.96
CA ILE A 134 2.20 -10.39 11.40
C ILE A 134 0.81 -10.73 11.93
N TYR A 135 -0.25 -10.25 11.28
CA TYR A 135 -1.61 -10.50 11.77
C TYR A 135 -2.04 -11.96 11.62
N LEU A 136 -1.50 -12.70 10.64
CA LEU A 136 -1.66 -14.15 10.57
C LEU A 136 -1.04 -14.85 11.79
N ILE A 137 0.20 -14.49 12.17
CA ILE A 137 0.85 -15.03 13.36
C ILE A 137 0.06 -14.69 14.63
N VAL A 138 -0.35 -13.43 14.78
CA VAL A 138 -1.15 -12.98 15.94
C VAL A 138 -2.45 -13.78 16.03
N LEU A 139 -3.14 -13.98 14.91
CA LEU A 139 -4.37 -14.78 14.85
C LEU A 139 -4.13 -16.24 15.24
N ILE A 140 -3.04 -16.86 14.75
CA ILE A 140 -2.65 -18.24 15.15
C ILE A 140 -2.40 -18.31 16.66
N ILE A 141 -1.64 -17.38 17.22
CA ILE A 141 -1.32 -17.35 18.66
C ILE A 141 -2.60 -17.22 19.49
N ILE A 142 -3.51 -16.32 19.11
CA ILE A 142 -4.75 -16.11 19.86
C ILE A 142 -5.69 -17.32 19.76
N ILE A 143 -5.77 -17.97 18.59
CA ILE A 143 -6.54 -19.22 18.44
C ILE A 143 -6.00 -20.28 19.39
N ILE A 144 -4.68 -20.45 19.45
CA ILE A 144 -4.04 -21.40 20.38
C ILE A 144 -4.41 -21.03 21.82
N LEU A 145 -4.31 -19.76 22.21
CA LEU A 145 -4.64 -19.29 23.57
C LEU A 145 -6.13 -19.40 23.93
N ASN A 146 -7.04 -19.44 22.95
CA ASN A 146 -8.48 -19.59 23.20
C ASN A 146 -8.90 -21.08 23.26
N TYR A 147 -8.10 -21.96 22.65
CA TYR A 147 -8.33 -23.42 22.68
C TYR A 147 -7.62 -24.14 23.85
N VAL A 148 -6.62 -23.51 24.46
CA VAL A 148 -5.91 -23.98 25.68
C VAL A 148 -6.63 -23.47 26.92
#